data_AF-A0A9X1GF05-F1
#
_entry.id   AF-A0A9X1GF05-F1
#
_cell.length_a   1.000
_cell.length_b   1.000
_cell.length_c   1.000
_cell.angle_alpha   90.00
_cell.angle_beta   90.00
_cell.angle_gamma   90.00
#
_symmetry.space_group_name_H-M   'P 1'
#
loop_
_entity.id
_entity.type
_entity.pdbx_description
1 polymer ?
#
loop_
_entity_poly.entity_id
_entity_poly.type
_entity_poly.pdbx_seq_one_letter_code
_entity_poly.pdbx_strand_id
1 'polypeptide(L)'
;SNGQKAGSVRMNLPVEGIQLTIVENDRRPSGYQPNQLTILGQVNDQTPQGRFINSVSQSANRIAPAHGLYTSVMLAQAILETGYGTSYLAQHANNFFGMKFKDGEDEGKYGYIWHISNEVINGGVVPVNSKFRVYQSTDQS
;
A
#
# COMPACT_ATOMS: atom_id res chain seq x y z
N SER A 1 -12.01 31.36 -6.18
CA SER A 1 -12.68 30.05 -6.26
C SER A 1 -11.71 29.07 -6.86
N ASN A 2 -11.33 28.02 -6.13
CA ASN A 2 -11.07 26.66 -6.63
C ASN A 2 -10.64 25.83 -5.42
N GLY A 3 -11.63 25.15 -4.83
CA GLY A 3 -11.54 24.46 -3.56
C GLY A 3 -10.50 23.33 -3.58
N GLN A 4 -9.59 23.39 -2.61
CA GLN A 4 -8.74 22.27 -2.23
C GLN A 4 -9.60 21.26 -1.47
N LYS A 5 -9.59 20.02 -1.96
CA LYS A 5 -10.46 18.95 -1.50
C LYS A 5 -9.74 18.16 -0.41
N ALA A 6 -10.03 18.49 0.85
CA ALA A 6 -9.72 17.62 1.98
C ALA A 6 -10.49 16.29 1.81
N GLY A 7 -9.80 15.16 1.98
CA GLY A 7 -10.40 13.83 1.90
C GLY A 7 -10.12 13.02 3.16
N SER A 8 -11.12 12.56 3.90
CA SER A 8 -10.93 11.64 5.02
C SER A 8 -11.04 10.19 4.54
N VAL A 9 -10.05 9.33 4.83
CA VAL A 9 -10.17 7.89 4.59
C VAL A 9 -10.66 7.23 5.87
N ARG A 10 -11.93 6.84 5.90
CA ARG A 10 -12.50 6.03 6.98
C ARG A 10 -12.43 4.56 6.56
N MET A 11 -11.64 3.75 7.26
CA MET A 11 -11.58 2.30 7.04
C MET A 11 -12.38 1.62 8.16
N ASN A 12 -13.41 0.86 7.79
CA ASN A 12 -14.23 0.12 8.74
C ASN A 12 -13.67 -1.31 8.86
N LEU A 13 -12.97 -1.62 9.95
CA LEU A 13 -12.46 -2.95 10.31
C LEU A 13 -13.26 -3.52 11.50
N PRO A 14 -13.31 -4.86 11.70
CA PRO A 14 -14.01 -5.49 12.83
C PRO A 14 -13.34 -5.30 14.21
N VAL A 15 -12.37 -4.40 14.32
CA VAL A 15 -11.69 -4.02 15.56
C VAL A 15 -11.50 -2.51 15.48
N GLU A 16 -11.96 -1.83 16.54
CA GLU A 16 -12.01 -0.37 16.77
C GLU A 16 -11.36 0.48 15.67
N GLY A 17 -12.20 1.14 14.87
CA GLY A 17 -11.80 1.81 13.64
C GLY A 17 -10.57 2.71 13.79
N ILE A 18 -9.58 2.49 12.93
CA ILE A 18 -8.45 3.42 12.77
C ILE A 18 -8.99 4.63 11.99
N GLN A 19 -9.10 5.77 12.65
CA GLN A 19 -9.45 7.03 12.00
C GLN A 19 -8.18 7.69 11.44
N LEU A 20 -7.98 7.55 10.12
CA LEU A 20 -6.94 8.26 9.39
C LEU A 20 -7.49 9.62 8.91
N THR A 21 -7.21 10.68 9.69
CA THR A 21 -7.59 12.04 9.30
C THR A 21 -6.50 12.65 8.42
N ILE A 22 -6.80 12.84 7.14
CA ILE A 22 -5.97 13.66 6.24
C ILE A 22 -6.46 15.10 6.39
N VAL A 23 -5.74 15.92 7.15
CA VAL A 23 -6.07 17.35 7.32
C VAL A 23 -5.19 18.18 6.39
N GLU A 24 -5.82 18.91 5.47
CA GLU A 24 -5.09 19.72 4.48
C GLU A 24 -4.42 20.97 5.07
N ASN A 25 -4.71 21.39 6.31
CA ASN A 25 -4.10 22.59 6.91
C ASN A 25 -4.34 22.75 8.44
N ASP A 26 -4.40 21.68 9.22
CA ASP A 26 -4.55 21.87 10.68
C ASP A 26 -3.31 22.56 11.26
N ARG A 27 -3.54 23.56 12.13
CA ARG A 27 -2.46 24.37 12.71
C ARG A 27 -1.38 23.47 13.27
N ARG A 28 -0.21 23.53 12.61
CA ARG A 28 0.95 22.66 12.84
C ARG A 28 1.24 22.52 14.34
N PRO A 29 1.12 21.30 14.90
CA PRO A 29 1.85 20.99 16.12
C PRO A 29 3.33 21.29 15.89
N SER A 30 4.01 21.85 16.89
CA SER A 30 5.44 22.14 16.79
C SER A 30 6.20 20.88 16.38
N GLY A 31 6.78 20.87 15.17
CA GLY A 31 7.54 19.74 14.61
C GLY A 31 6.97 19.07 13.36
N TYR A 32 5.77 19.45 12.88
CA TYR A 32 5.18 18.86 11.67
C TYR A 32 6.05 19.08 10.40
N GLN A 33 6.45 17.98 9.74
CA GLN A 33 7.07 17.99 8.42
C GLN A 33 6.05 17.59 7.34
N PRO A 34 6.01 18.27 6.18
CA PRO A 34 5.21 17.84 5.03
C PRO A 34 5.52 16.39 4.65
N ASN A 35 4.49 15.63 4.22
CA ASN A 35 4.56 14.23 3.79
C ASN A 35 4.84 13.18 4.90
N GLN A 36 4.72 13.57 6.18
CA GLN A 36 4.77 12.61 7.29
C GLN A 36 3.34 12.29 7.76
N LEU A 37 2.91 11.03 7.65
CA LEU A 37 1.66 10.52 8.18
C LEU A 37 1.78 10.37 9.71
N THR A 38 1.05 11.21 10.44
CA THR A 38 0.82 11.01 11.87
C THR A 38 -0.38 10.07 12.04
N ILE A 39 -0.15 8.86 12.55
CA ILE A 39 -1.25 7.98 12.97
C ILE A 39 -1.76 8.50 14.32
N LEU A 40 -3.04 8.88 14.36
CA LEU A 40 -3.69 9.31 15.61
C LEU A 40 -4.18 8.06 16.35
N GLY A 41 -3.69 7.88 17.59
CA GLY A 41 -3.96 6.69 18.40
C GLY A 41 -2.83 5.66 18.38
N GLN A 42 -3.04 4.53 19.07
CA GLN A 42 -2.09 3.41 19.07
C GLN A 42 -2.56 2.38 18.05
N VAL A 43 -1.71 2.03 17.08
CA VAL A 43 -1.94 0.85 16.24
C VAL A 43 -1.68 -0.39 17.09
N ASN A 44 -2.67 -1.28 17.19
CA ASN A 44 -2.51 -2.53 17.93
C ASN A 44 -1.58 -3.50 17.17
N ASP A 45 -0.29 -3.45 17.51
CA ASP A 45 0.78 -4.30 16.95
C ASP A 45 0.70 -5.78 17.37
N GLN A 46 -0.22 -6.14 18.27
CA GLN A 46 -0.49 -7.53 18.61
C GLN A 46 -1.29 -8.24 17.50
N THR A 47 -1.96 -7.48 16.63
CA THR A 47 -2.71 -8.01 15.48
C THR A 47 -1.84 -8.07 14.21
N PRO A 48 -2.03 -9.06 13.32
CA PRO A 48 -1.38 -9.07 12.00
C PRO A 48 -1.58 -7.78 11.21
N GLN A 49 -2.80 -7.23 11.25
CA GLN A 49 -3.18 -5.99 10.56
C GLN A 49 -2.41 -4.79 11.11
N GLY A 50 -2.30 -4.67 12.44
CA GLY A 50 -1.56 -3.59 13.07
C GLY A 50 -0.05 -3.68 12.80
N ARG A 51 0.54 -4.88 12.82
CA ARG A 51 1.95 -5.08 12.40
C ARG A 51 2.17 -4.66 10.95
N PHE A 52 1.26 -5.04 10.06
CA PHE A 52 1.31 -4.65 8.65
C PHE A 52 1.23 -3.13 8.50
N ILE A 53 0.24 -2.48 9.13
CA ILE A 53 0.08 -1.02 9.09
C ILE A 53 1.33 -0.32 9.59
N ASN A 54 1.92 -0.77 10.70
CA ASN A 54 3.13 -0.19 11.26
C ASN A 54 4.33 -0.31 10.30
N SER A 55 4.52 -1.50 9.69
CA SER A 55 5.57 -1.73 8.71
C SER A 55 5.42 -0.81 7.49
N VAL A 56 4.25 -0.84 6.84
CA VAL A 56 4.01 -0.09 5.61
C VAL A 56 3.96 1.41 5.84
N SER A 57 3.48 1.87 6.99
CA SER A 57 3.48 3.30 7.33
C SER A 57 4.91 3.86 7.42
N GLN A 58 5.87 3.08 7.91
CA GLN A 58 7.27 3.50 7.93
C GLN A 58 7.84 3.62 6.51
N SER A 59 7.57 2.63 5.65
CA SER A 59 8.01 2.63 4.25
C SER A 59 7.36 3.76 3.44
N ALA A 60 6.04 3.93 3.55
CA ALA A 60 5.28 4.95 2.84
C ALA A 60 5.74 6.36 3.24
N ASN A 61 6.04 6.59 4.52
CA ASN A 61 6.60 7.87 5.00
C ASN A 61 7.96 8.20 4.36
N ARG A 62 8.77 7.19 4.01
CA ARG A 62 10.06 7.38 3.33
C ARG A 62 9.90 7.57 1.83
N ILE A 63 9.07 6.74 1.19
CA ILE A 63 9.01 6.60 -0.27
C ILE A 63 8.07 7.62 -0.90
N ALA A 64 6.85 7.77 -0.37
CA ALA A 64 5.84 8.63 -0.98
C ALA A 64 6.31 10.08 -1.22
N PRO A 65 6.99 10.76 -0.27
CA PRO A 65 7.51 12.11 -0.50
C PRO A 65 8.48 12.20 -1.69
N ALA A 66 9.38 11.21 -1.83
CA ALA A 66 10.39 11.19 -2.89
C ALA A 66 9.78 11.05 -4.29
N HIS A 67 8.57 10.50 -4.37
CA HIS A 67 7.81 10.32 -5.61
C HIS A 67 6.64 11.31 -5.77
N GLY A 68 6.52 12.31 -4.89
CA GLY A 68 5.43 13.30 -4.95
C GLY A 68 4.04 12.72 -4.64
N LEU A 69 3.99 11.60 -3.92
CA LEU A 69 2.77 10.92 -3.51
C LEU A 69 2.41 11.26 -2.06
N TYR A 70 1.12 11.21 -1.74
CA TYR A 70 0.67 11.27 -0.36
C TYR A 70 0.92 9.93 0.34
N THR A 71 1.64 9.96 1.46
CA THR A 71 1.89 8.78 2.31
C THR A 71 0.60 8.03 2.68
N SER A 72 -0.48 8.76 2.97
CA SER A 72 -1.79 8.19 3.28
C SER A 72 -2.39 7.40 2.12
N VAL A 73 -2.22 7.88 0.88
CA VAL A 73 -2.72 7.20 -0.33
C VAL A 73 -1.92 5.93 -0.58
N MET A 74 -0.59 6.00 -0.48
CA MET A 74 0.27 4.82 -0.62
C MET A 74 -0.06 3.74 0.42
N LEU A 75 -0.25 4.13 1.69
CA LEU A 75 -0.66 3.20 2.74
C LEU A 75 -2.04 2.58 2.47
N ALA A 76 -3.02 3.38 2.05
CA ALA A 76 -4.36 2.90 1.76
C ALA A 76 -4.38 1.90 0.59
N GLN A 77 -3.64 2.20 -0.48
CA GLN A 77 -3.48 1.28 -1.62
C GLN A 77 -2.79 -0.01 -1.19
N ALA A 78 -1.68 0.08 -0.46
CA ALA A 78 -0.99 -1.11 0.04
C ALA A 78 -1.90 -2.00 0.91
N ILE A 79 -2.72 -1.43 1.79
CA ILE A 79 -3.70 -2.18 2.58
C ILE A 79 -4.74 -2.86 1.68
N LEU A 80 -5.30 -2.12 0.71
CA LEU A 80 -6.36 -2.59 -0.17
C LEU A 80 -5.87 -3.73 -1.10
N GLU A 81 -4.77 -3.50 -1.80
CA GLU A 81 -4.24 -4.44 -2.81
C GLU A 81 -3.71 -5.74 -2.19
N THR A 82 -3.28 -5.69 -0.93
CA THR A 82 -2.70 -6.85 -0.24
C THR A 82 -3.62 -7.51 0.76
N GLY A 83 -4.76 -6.89 1.10
CA GLY A 83 -5.59 -7.34 2.22
C GLY A 83 -4.80 -7.39 3.53
N TYR A 84 -4.15 -6.29 3.91
CA TYR A 84 -3.25 -6.21 5.07
C TYR A 84 -2.05 -7.18 5.00
N GLY A 85 -1.46 -7.34 3.81
CA GLY A 85 -0.28 -8.18 3.59
C GLY A 85 -0.57 -9.68 3.56
N THR A 86 -1.85 -10.07 3.46
CA THR A 86 -2.25 -11.48 3.47
C THR A 86 -2.40 -12.09 2.08
N SER A 87 -2.37 -11.27 1.02
CA SER A 87 -2.40 -11.79 -0.35
C SER A 87 -1.20 -12.70 -0.63
N TYR A 88 -1.42 -13.71 -1.47
CA TYR A 88 -0.38 -14.69 -1.81
C TYR A 88 0.89 -14.01 -2.33
N LEU A 89 0.73 -13.02 -3.22
CA LEU A 89 1.83 -12.25 -3.80
C LEU A 89 2.54 -11.36 -2.77
N ALA A 90 1.82 -10.77 -1.81
CA ALA A 90 2.44 -10.02 -0.73
C ALA A 90 3.32 -10.91 0.15
N GLN A 91 2.84 -12.11 0.51
CA GLN A 91 3.56 -13.02 1.40
C GLN A 91 4.75 -13.73 0.74
N HIS A 92 4.63 -14.10 -0.52
CA HIS A 92 5.60 -14.98 -1.19
C HIS A 92 6.54 -14.23 -2.15
N ALA A 93 6.22 -12.99 -2.51
CA ALA A 93 6.99 -12.22 -3.47
C ALA A 93 7.27 -10.77 -3.05
N ASN A 94 6.83 -10.36 -1.85
CA ASN A 94 6.80 -8.95 -1.43
C ASN A 94 6.16 -8.03 -2.49
N ASN A 95 5.24 -8.56 -3.31
CA ASN A 95 4.67 -7.84 -4.45
C ASN A 95 3.28 -7.31 -4.09
N PHE A 96 3.24 -6.06 -3.66
CA PHE A 96 2.07 -5.43 -3.06
C PHE A 96 1.08 -4.93 -4.09
N PHE A 97 1.55 -4.69 -5.32
CA PHE A 97 0.77 -4.06 -6.39
C PHE A 97 0.48 -4.99 -7.56
N GLY A 98 0.76 -6.30 -7.41
CA GLY A 98 0.49 -7.29 -8.46
C GLY A 98 1.31 -7.05 -9.74
N MET A 99 2.52 -6.51 -9.62
CA MET A 99 3.36 -6.17 -10.77
C MET A 99 3.77 -7.44 -11.52
N LYS A 100 3.28 -7.58 -12.76
CA LYS A 100 3.65 -8.69 -13.64
C LYS A 100 5.13 -8.60 -14.03
N PHE A 101 5.77 -9.77 -14.11
CA PHE A 101 7.11 -9.89 -14.65
C PHE A 101 7.04 -9.84 -16.18
N LYS A 102 7.91 -9.04 -16.79
CA LYS A 102 8.04 -8.91 -18.23
C LYS A 102 9.31 -9.59 -18.72
N ASP A 103 9.15 -10.64 -19.52
CA ASP A 103 10.28 -11.32 -20.17
C ASP A 103 11.09 -10.32 -21.02
N GLY A 104 12.41 -10.44 -20.99
CA GLY A 104 13.37 -9.47 -21.53
C GLY A 104 13.60 -8.20 -20.68
N GLU A 105 12.55 -7.48 -20.26
CA GLU A 105 12.71 -6.21 -19.52
C GLU A 105 13.20 -6.41 -18.07
N ASP A 106 12.68 -7.44 -17.40
CA ASP A 106 12.88 -7.69 -15.97
C ASP A 106 13.97 -8.74 -15.68
N GLU A 107 14.47 -9.40 -16.73
CA GLU A 107 15.53 -10.40 -16.62
C GLU A 107 16.80 -9.82 -16.00
N GLY A 108 17.33 -10.52 -15.00
CA GLY A 108 18.50 -10.09 -14.23
C GLY A 108 18.24 -8.96 -13.22
N LYS A 109 17.04 -8.35 -13.21
CA LYS A 109 16.66 -7.30 -12.26
C LYS A 109 15.75 -7.83 -11.15
N TYR A 110 14.82 -8.71 -11.52
CA TYR A 110 13.83 -9.27 -10.60
C TYR A 110 13.79 -10.80 -10.74
N GLY A 111 13.44 -11.47 -9.63
CA GLY A 111 12.94 -12.84 -9.71
C GLY A 111 11.48 -12.86 -10.14
N TYR A 112 10.91 -14.05 -10.37
CA TYR A 112 9.48 -14.20 -10.60
C TYR A 112 8.87 -15.40 -9.86
N ILE A 113 7.56 -15.31 -9.61
CA ILE A 113 6.71 -16.41 -9.15
C ILE A 113 5.51 -16.55 -10.09
N TRP A 114 5.02 -17.77 -10.28
CA TRP A 114 3.77 -18.03 -10.99
C TRP A 114 2.57 -17.88 -10.05
N HIS A 115 1.55 -17.16 -10.49
CA HIS A 115 0.30 -17.04 -9.74
C HIS A 115 -0.89 -16.89 -10.69
N ILE A 116 -2.02 -17.44 -10.30
CA ILE A 116 -3.28 -17.32 -11.03
C ILE A 116 -4.02 -16.10 -10.51
N SER A 117 -4.28 -15.12 -11.37
CA SER A 117 -5.12 -13.96 -11.08
C SER A 117 -6.41 -13.97 -11.90
N ASN A 118 -7.45 -13.32 -11.39
CA ASN A 118 -8.67 -13.07 -12.15
C ASN A 118 -8.48 -11.82 -13.02
N GLU A 119 -8.56 -11.98 -14.33
CA GLU A 119 -8.41 -10.90 -15.33
C GLU A 119 -9.76 -10.61 -15.98
N VAL A 120 -10.01 -9.34 -16.32
CA VAL A 120 -11.21 -8.97 -17.10
C VAL A 120 -10.83 -8.90 -18.58
N ILE A 121 -11.25 -9.90 -19.35
CA ILE A 121 -10.99 -9.99 -20.79
C ILE A 121 -12.35 -9.95 -21.50
N ASN A 122 -12.56 -8.95 -22.35
CA ASN A 122 -13.82 -8.74 -23.08
C ASN A 122 -15.06 -8.68 -22.15
N GLY A 123 -14.91 -8.14 -20.94
CA GLY A 123 -15.98 -8.03 -19.95
C GLY A 123 -16.26 -9.30 -19.14
N GLY A 124 -15.58 -10.41 -19.42
CA GLY A 124 -15.64 -11.64 -18.64
C GLY A 124 -14.46 -11.76 -17.68
N VAL A 125 -14.71 -12.27 -16.47
CA VAL A 125 -13.65 -12.62 -15.51
C VAL A 125 -13.09 -13.99 -15.85
N VAL A 126 -11.78 -14.06 -16.14
CA VAL A 126 -11.08 -15.29 -16.53
C VAL A 126 -9.85 -15.50 -15.63
N PRO A 127 -9.64 -16.71 -15.07
CA PRO A 127 -8.41 -17.01 -14.35
C PRO A 127 -7.25 -17.18 -15.32
N VAL A 128 -6.16 -16.44 -15.09
CA VAL A 128 -4.96 -16.45 -15.94
C VAL A 128 -3.72 -16.69 -15.07
N ASN A 129 -2.94 -17.72 -15.41
CA ASN A 129 -1.65 -17.95 -14.77
C ASN A 129 -0.58 -17.03 -15.40
N SER A 130 0.03 -16.16 -14.60
CA SER A 130 1.02 -15.18 -15.04
C SER A 130 2.28 -15.22 -14.18
N LYS A 131 3.40 -14.72 -14.71
CA LYS A 131 4.59 -14.42 -13.91
C LYS A 131 4.41 -13.08 -13.19
N PHE A 132 4.73 -13.03 -11.91
CA PHE A 132 4.74 -11.82 -11.09
C PHE A 132 6.15 -11.57 -10.57
N ARG A 133 6.55 -10.29 -10.50
CA ARG A 133 7.85 -9.88 -9.97
C ARG A 133 7.99 -10.33 -8.51
N VAL A 134 9.20 -10.73 -8.14
CA VAL A 134 9.62 -10.96 -6.75
C VAL A 134 10.56 -9.83 -6.34
N TYR A 135 10.24 -9.20 -5.22
CA TYR A 135 11.00 -8.11 -4.62
C TYR A 135 11.73 -8.59 -3.37
N GLN A 136 12.91 -8.02 -3.11
CA GLN A 136 13.70 -8.38 -1.93
C GLN A 136 13.09 -7.83 -0.64
N SER A 137 12.36 -6.73 -0.73
CA SER A 137 11.65 -6.11 0.37
C SER A 137 10.38 -5.43 -0.13
N THR A 138 9.47 -5.14 0.79
CA THR A 138 8.22 -4.40 0.51
C THR A 138 8.48 -2.99 0.02
N ASP A 139 9.62 -2.38 0.37
CA ASP A 139 10.03 -1.04 -0.07
C ASP A 139 10.35 -0.99 -1.57
N GLN A 140 10.72 -2.13 -2.17
CA GLN A 140 11.04 -2.22 -3.60
C GLN A 140 9.80 -2.49 -4.47
N SER A 141 8.67 -2.87 -3.86
CA SER A 141 7.45 -3.25 -4.57
C SER A 141 6.85 -2.11 -5.36
#